data_AF-A0A257NQM9-F1
#
_entry.id   AF-A0A257NQM9-F1
#
_cell.length_a   1.000
_cell.length_b   1.000
_cell.length_c   1.000
_cell.angle_alpha   90.00
_cell.angle_beta   90.00
_cell.angle_gamma   90.00
#
_symmetry.space_group_name_H-M   'P 1'
#
loop_
_entity.id
_entity.type
_entity.pdbx_description
1 polymer ?
#
loop_
_entity_poly.entity_id
_entity_poly.type
_entity_poly.pdbx_seq_one_letter_code
_entity_poly.pdbx_strand_id
1 'polypeptide(L)' 'MGLGIIQECGGGTYIRALVRDLGKALGCGGLITSLERTRIGPFRLESALAI' A
#
# COMPACT_ATOMS: atom_id res chain seq x y z
N MET A 1 -16.14 -7.78 1.71
CA MET A 1 -16.14 -6.42 1.12
C MET A 1 -14.82 -5.77 1.52
N GLY A 2 -14.01 -5.33 0.57
CA GLY A 2 -12.70 -4.72 0.82
C GLY A 2 -12.55 -3.43 0.00
N LEU A 3 -11.63 -2.56 0.41
CA LEU A 3 -11.33 -1.30 -0.25
C LEU A 3 -9.97 -1.40 -0.96
N GLY A 4 -9.91 -1.00 -2.23
CA GLY A 4 -8.66 -0.81 -2.96
C GLY A 4 -8.23 0.65 -2.91
N ILE A 5 -6.94 0.89 -2.63
CA ILE A 5 -6.33 2.23 -2.66
C ILE A 5 -5.06 2.22 -3.49
N ILE A 6 -4.85 3.26 -4.29
CA ILE A 6 -3.59 3.53 -5.00
C ILE A 6 -2.91 4.67 -4.25
N GLN A 7 -1.65 4.47 -3.85
CA GLN A 7 -0.90 5.45 -3.08
C GLN A 7 0.45 5.74 -3.73
N GLU A 8 0.70 7.01 -4.03
CA GLU A 8 2.04 7.51 -4.32
C GLU A 8 2.67 8.04 -3.04
N CYS A 9 3.92 7.64 -2.77
CA CYS A 9 4.63 8.07 -1.58
C CYS A 9 6.15 8.07 -1.79
N GLY A 10 6.83 8.88 -0.98
CA GLY A 10 8.30 8.86 -0.89
C GLY A 10 8.83 7.71 -0.04
N GLY A 11 10.14 7.72 0.18
CA GLY A 11 10.78 6.81 1.14
C GLY A 11 10.26 7.05 2.56
N GLY A 12 10.13 5.97 3.35
CA GLY A 12 9.76 6.05 4.77
C GLY A 12 8.26 6.03 5.06
N THR A 13 7.39 5.91 4.04
CA THR A 13 5.95 5.76 4.27
C THR A 13 5.59 4.35 4.73
N TYR A 14 4.86 4.26 5.85
CA TYR A 14 4.39 3.01 6.42
C TYR A 14 2.94 2.72 5.99
N ILE A 15 2.75 2.05 4.85
CA ILE A 15 1.40 1.76 4.30
C ILE A 15 0.50 1.01 5.31
N ARG A 16 1.06 0.12 6.13
CA ARG A 16 0.33 -0.57 7.21
C ARG A 16 -0.22 0.40 8.27
N ALA A 17 0.53 1.44 8.61
CA ALA A 17 0.08 2.46 9.54
C ALA A 17 -1.07 3.28 8.93
N LEU A 18 -0.93 3.67 7.66
CA LEU A 18 -1.98 4.37 6.91
C LEU A 18 -3.31 3.59 6.92
N VAL A 19 -3.29 2.28 6.61
CA VAL A 19 -4.51 1.46 6.58
C VAL A 19 -5.11 1.28 7.98
N ARG A 20 -4.29 1.12 9.02
CA ARG A 20 -4.76 1.09 10.41
C ARG A 20 -5.48 2.39 10.77
N ASP A 21 -4.87 3.53 10.42
CA ASP A 21 -5.40 4.84 10.81
C ASP A 21 -6.65 5.21 9.99
N LEU A 22 -6.73 4.78 8.72
CA LEU A 22 -7.96 4.82 7.92
C LEU A 22 -9.08 4.00 8.55
N GLY A 23 -8.79 2.76 8.96
CA GLY A 23 -9.76 1.90 9.62
C GLY A 23 -10.25 2.45 10.96
N LYS A 24 -9.39 3.14 11.71
CA LYS A 24 -9.79 3.88 12.93
C LYS A 24 -10.74 5.03 12.59
N ALA A 25 -10.42 5.83 11.56
CA ALA A 25 -11.26 6.94 11.12
C ALA A 25 -12.65 6.48 10.66
N LEU A 26 -12.75 5.28 10.09
CA LEU A 26 -14.01 4.65 9.67
C LEU A 26 -14.74 3.89 10.79
N GLY A 27 -14.14 3.77 11.98
CA GLY A 27 -14.77 3.10 13.14
C GLY A 27 -14.81 1.58 13.09
N CYS A 28 -14.10 0.92 12.16
CA CYS A 28 -14.13 -0.54 11.99
C CYS A 28 -12.76 -1.24 12.11
N GLY A 29 -11.66 -0.48 12.23
CA GLY A 29 -10.32 -1.02 12.12
C GLY A 29 -9.91 -1.32 10.68
N GLY A 30 -8.63 -1.60 10.44
CA GLY A 30 -8.11 -1.77 9.09
C GLY A 30 -6.87 -2.66 9.07
N LEU A 31 -6.84 -3.58 8.11
CA LEU A 31 -5.71 -4.47 7.86
C LEU A 31 -5.45 -4.56 6.36
N ILE A 32 -4.21 -4.88 5.99
CA ILE A 32 -3.81 -5.12 4.62
C ILE A 32 -3.90 -6.61 4.33
N THR A 33 -4.72 -6.98 3.35
CA THR A 33 -4.81 -8.36 2.84
C THR A 33 -3.90 -8.60 1.62
N SER A 34 -3.62 -7.55 0.85
CA SER A 34 -2.69 -7.58 -0.30
C SER A 34 -2.00 -6.22 -0.44
N LEU A 35 -0.71 -6.24 -0.78
CA LEU A 35 0.09 -5.07 -1.05
C LEU A 35 1.05 -5.37 -2.20
N GLU A 36 0.93 -4.60 -3.28
CA GLU A 36 1.83 -4.67 -4.42
C GLU A 36 2.51 -3.31 -4.60
N ARG A 37 3.83 -3.31 -4.68
CA ARG A 37 4.60 -2.11 -4.97
C ARG A 37 4.86 -2.06 -6.47
N THR A 38 4.17 -1.18 -7.18
CA THR A 38 4.22 -1.09 -8.64
C THR A 38 5.40 -0.28 -9.17
N ARG A 39 6.04 0.56 -8.34
CA ARG A 39 7.12 1.46 -8.77
C ARG A 39 8.08 1.86 -7.64
N ILE A 40 9.36 2.07 -7.97
CA ILE A 40 10.38 2.73 -7.14
C ILE A 40 11.21 3.65 -8.04
N GLY A 41 11.09 4.96 -7.87
CA GLY A 41 11.81 5.91 -8.74
C GLY A 41 11.49 5.62 -10.23
N PRO A 42 12.48 5.39 -11.10
CA PRO A 42 12.24 5.06 -12.51
C PRO A 42 11.82 3.61 -12.75
N PHE A 43 12.00 2.71 -11.77
CA PHE A 43 11.78 1.27 -11.95
C PHE A 43 10.32 0.90 -11.72
N ARG A 44 9.76 0.09 -12.61
CA ARG A 44 8.38 -0.38 -12.54
C ARG A 44 8.31 -1.90 -12.41
N LEU A 45 7.19 -2.40 -11.92
CA LEU A 45 6.95 -3.83 -11.69
C LEU A 45 7.08 -4.68 -12.96
N GLU A 46 6.72 -4.13 -14.12
CA GLU A 46 6.78 -4.85 -15.40
C GLU A 46 8.22 -5.20 -15.81
N SER A 47 9.21 -4.52 -15.21
CA SER A 47 10.64 -4.81 -15.41
C SER A 47 11.26 -5.66 -14.30
N ALA A 48 10.47 -6.13 -13.33
CA ALA A 48 10.95 -6.96 -12.24
C ALA A 48 11.28 -8.38 -12.74
N LEU A 49 12.34 -8.96 -12.19
CA LEU A 49 12.67 -10.37 -12.39
C LEU A 49 12.21 -11.18 -11.17
N ALA A 50 11.64 -12.36 -11.42
CA ALA A 50 11.38 -13.33 -10.37
C ALA A 50 12.72 -13.92 -9.88
N ILE A 51 12.80 -14.19 -8.57
CA ILE A 51 13.95 -14.85 -7.93
C ILE A 51 13.71 -16.36 -7.91
#